data_AF-C5MIJ7-F1
#
_entry.id   AF-C5MIJ7-F1
#
_cell.length_a   1.000
_cell.length_b   1.000
_cell.length_c   1.000
_cell.angle_alpha   90.00
_cell.angle_beta   90.00
_cell.angle_gamma   90.00
#
_symmetry.space_group_name_H-M   'P 1'
#
loop_
_entity.id
_entity.type
_entity.pdbx_description
1 polymer ?
#
loop_
_entity_poly.entity_id
_entity_poly.type
_entity_poly.pdbx_seq_one_letter_code
_entity_poly.pdbx_strand_id
1 'polypeptide(L)'
;MSSSKEQLNVVETKPEPESESSSSTTTYGLYNESDVIDKPYLLKSQLLSDSIQTIGFGKYQIGLFFVAGFGWFTDNAFPVLTSLILPRLNEINGVHPPQSNKGPYLILAQNLGLLVGALFWSLSSDIIGRRWAFNLTFLITGIWSLIGGSSPNFVALACFESFWSFGVGGNLPVDSAIFLESLPGTHQYLLIIMSIWWALGQIIANLISWGLISNFSCDVNSEICYKNDNKGWRYFLFTMGGLTLLMFIARFSFRVFESPRFYLARGNNIKAIETLEKIAKINGKQCPITIKDLQDIDDQFESDLDNNNNDDNDKQFKNRLVSEKLSRYDLSHIRQCFISKRMTISTILVILMWGVIGLAFPLYNAFIPSYLESRGNANKPLSVHETYRNTLIISVLGIPGSLIGALLVELKIGRRGTLFLSLILTGIFLFASTTSKSSNTYLAWNCMFSFSSTTMYAVLYAYTPEIFYSQIRGTAVGLAASANRIMGVFSPIIAIYADTTTSAPIFVSGALFLFAGVLSLLLPFEPQGKASY
;
A
#
# COMPACT_ATOMS: atom_id res chain seq x y z
N MET A 1 53.35 -46.91 23.22
CA MET A 1 53.51 -48.38 23.25
C MET A 1 52.41 -48.92 24.15
N SER A 2 51.62 -49.84 23.59
CA SER A 2 50.49 -50.54 24.20
C SER A 2 50.80 -51.12 25.59
N SER A 3 49.82 -51.09 26.51
CA SER A 3 49.34 -52.29 27.24
C SER A 3 48.26 -51.86 28.27
N SER A 4 46.97 -52.07 28.00
CA SER A 4 46.16 -53.26 28.36
C SER A 4 45.47 -53.12 29.72
N LYS A 5 44.13 -53.22 29.72
CA LYS A 5 43.40 -54.19 30.55
C LYS A 5 41.96 -54.35 30.04
N GLU A 6 41.73 -55.52 29.45
CA GLU A 6 40.45 -56.20 29.34
C GLU A 6 39.85 -56.48 30.73
N GLN A 7 38.53 -56.60 30.82
CA GLN A 7 37.81 -57.87 31.10
C GLN A 7 36.31 -57.58 31.29
N LEU A 8 35.47 -58.08 30.37
CA LEU A 8 34.58 -59.27 30.50
C LEU A 8 33.33 -58.99 31.35
N ASN A 9 32.15 -58.82 30.74
CA ASN A 9 31.20 -59.83 30.23
C ASN A 9 29.98 -59.90 31.15
N VAL A 10 28.76 -59.93 30.58
CA VAL A 10 27.64 -60.86 30.86
C VAL A 10 26.38 -60.35 30.14
N VAL A 11 26.08 -61.01 29.02
CA VAL A 11 24.79 -61.60 28.54
C VAL A 11 23.54 -61.23 29.38
N GLU A 12 22.42 -60.73 28.85
CA GLU A 12 21.26 -61.45 28.25
C GLU A 12 20.13 -60.39 28.21
N THR A 13 19.32 -60.10 27.18
CA THR A 13 18.21 -60.85 26.57
C THR A 13 17.50 -59.83 25.66
N LYS A 14 17.02 -60.25 24.48
CA LYS A 14 16.17 -59.43 23.60
C LYS A 14 14.73 -59.42 24.11
N PRO A 15 14.02 -58.27 24.02
CA PRO A 15 12.59 -58.24 23.76
C PRO A 15 12.29 -57.83 22.31
N GLU A 16 11.17 -58.32 21.81
CA GLU A 16 10.56 -58.08 20.49
C GLU A 16 10.25 -56.59 20.22
N PRO A 17 10.13 -56.17 18.94
CA PRO A 17 9.85 -54.79 18.61
C PRO A 17 8.35 -54.48 18.80
N GLU A 18 8.03 -53.66 19.79
CA GLU A 18 6.73 -53.01 19.90
C GLU A 18 6.52 -52.07 18.69
N SER A 19 5.34 -52.20 18.08
CA SER A 19 4.84 -51.34 17.01
C SER A 19 4.54 -49.94 17.56
N GLU A 20 5.51 -49.04 17.51
CA GLU A 20 5.24 -47.61 17.65
C GLU A 20 4.63 -47.08 16.34
N SER A 21 3.31 -46.88 16.37
CA SER A 21 2.61 -46.03 15.42
C SER A 21 3.22 -44.63 15.48
N SER A 22 4.07 -44.30 14.51
CA SER A 22 4.60 -42.96 14.33
C SER A 22 3.47 -42.05 13.84
N SER A 23 2.70 -41.50 14.78
CA SER A 23 1.92 -40.28 14.56
C SER A 23 2.94 -39.18 14.27
N SER A 24 3.24 -38.99 12.98
CA SER A 24 4.02 -37.86 12.50
C SER A 24 3.27 -36.58 12.88
N THR A 25 3.76 -35.92 13.93
CA THR A 25 3.31 -34.60 14.35
C THR A 25 3.75 -33.62 13.26
N THR A 26 2.98 -33.56 12.17
CA THR A 26 3.17 -32.58 11.11
C THR A 26 2.84 -31.22 11.72
N THR A 27 3.87 -30.41 11.96
CA THR A 27 3.74 -29.07 12.53
C THR A 27 2.85 -28.24 11.61
N TYR A 28 1.57 -28.09 11.97
CA TYR A 28 0.61 -27.26 11.25
C TYR A 28 1.08 -25.81 11.30
N GLY A 29 1.60 -25.32 10.17
CA GLY A 29 1.78 -23.89 9.98
C GLY A 29 0.43 -23.17 10.03
N LEU A 30 0.46 -21.96 10.60
CA LEU A 30 -0.56 -20.90 10.51
C LEU A 30 -1.93 -21.10 11.18
N TYR A 31 -2.27 -22.22 11.82
CA TYR A 31 -3.51 -22.30 12.62
C TYR A 31 -3.37 -23.27 13.81
N ASN A 32 -3.79 -22.87 15.01
CA ASN A 32 -3.95 -23.79 16.14
C ASN A 32 -5.07 -24.78 15.80
N GLU A 33 -4.90 -26.07 16.08
CA GLU A 33 -5.93 -27.11 15.89
C GLU A 33 -7.28 -26.75 16.53
N SER A 34 -7.28 -25.88 17.53
CA SER A 34 -8.45 -25.40 18.28
C SER A 34 -9.15 -24.17 17.70
N ASP A 35 -8.53 -23.44 16.77
CA ASP A 35 -9.07 -22.19 16.18
C ASP A 35 -9.61 -22.39 14.75
N VAL A 36 -9.58 -23.61 14.22
CA VAL A 36 -9.88 -23.87 12.79
C VAL A 36 -11.38 -24.08 12.58
N ILE A 37 -12.07 -23.01 12.19
CA ILE A 37 -13.47 -23.04 11.77
C ILE A 37 -13.63 -23.68 10.37
N ASP A 38 -12.54 -23.90 9.59
CA ASP A 38 -12.63 -24.42 8.21
C ASP A 38 -11.36 -25.18 7.73
N LYS A 39 -11.04 -26.35 8.33
CA LYS A 39 -9.84 -27.16 7.98
C LYS A 39 -9.73 -27.51 6.49
N PRO A 40 -10.83 -27.89 5.79
CA PRO A 40 -10.78 -28.20 4.36
C PRO A 40 -10.35 -27.01 3.50
N TYR A 41 -10.88 -25.82 3.79
CA TYR A 41 -10.52 -24.61 3.05
C TYR A 41 -9.02 -24.28 3.16
N LEU A 42 -8.43 -24.47 4.34
CA LEU A 42 -7.01 -24.18 4.57
C LEU A 42 -6.10 -25.12 3.80
N LEU A 43 -6.37 -26.42 3.83
CA LEU A 43 -5.60 -27.43 3.08
C LEU A 43 -5.67 -27.16 1.58
N LYS A 44 -6.85 -26.82 1.07
CA LYS A 44 -7.03 -26.43 -0.33
C LYS A 44 -6.29 -25.14 -0.69
N SER A 45 -6.32 -24.14 0.19
CA SER A 45 -5.59 -22.88 -0.02
C SER A 45 -4.07 -23.09 0.01
N GLN A 46 -3.56 -23.99 0.84
CA GLN A 46 -2.15 -24.40 0.85
C GLN A 46 -1.79 -25.08 -0.47
N LEU A 47 -2.57 -26.06 -0.90
CA LEU A 47 -2.37 -26.76 -2.16
C LEU A 47 -2.32 -25.81 -3.37
N LEU A 48 -3.23 -24.81 -3.43
CA LEU A 48 -3.20 -23.75 -4.45
C LEU A 48 -1.89 -22.95 -4.40
N SER A 49 -1.39 -22.64 -3.20
CA SER A 49 -0.18 -21.84 -3.00
C SER A 49 1.06 -22.60 -3.45
N ASP A 50 1.15 -23.88 -3.09
CA ASP A 50 2.24 -24.78 -3.50
C ASP A 50 2.21 -25.02 -5.01
N SER A 51 1.03 -25.03 -5.61
CA SER A 51 0.87 -25.11 -7.06
C SER A 51 1.42 -23.88 -7.77
N ILE A 52 1.14 -22.68 -7.27
CA ILE A 52 1.72 -21.43 -7.81
C ILE A 52 3.24 -21.43 -7.64
N GLN A 53 3.73 -21.92 -6.50
CA GLN A 53 5.16 -22.06 -6.24
C GLN A 53 5.83 -23.02 -7.24
N THR A 54 5.17 -24.13 -7.59
CA THR A 54 5.64 -25.15 -8.53
C THR A 54 5.60 -24.66 -9.98
N ILE A 55 4.53 -23.93 -10.36
CA ILE A 55 4.45 -23.25 -11.67
C ILE A 55 5.59 -22.24 -11.83
N GLY A 56 5.93 -21.54 -10.74
CA GLY A 56 7.04 -20.61 -10.69
C GLY A 56 6.76 -19.28 -11.41
N PHE A 57 7.80 -18.45 -11.49
CA PHE A 57 7.74 -17.14 -12.12
C PHE A 57 7.87 -17.26 -13.65
N GLY A 58 6.94 -16.69 -14.40
CA GLY A 58 6.95 -16.74 -15.85
C GLY A 58 6.36 -15.51 -16.53
N LYS A 59 5.98 -15.66 -17.79
CA LYS A 59 5.48 -14.55 -18.64
C LYS A 59 4.22 -13.91 -18.08
N TYR A 60 3.37 -14.68 -17.40
CA TYR A 60 2.17 -14.15 -16.78
C TYR A 60 2.51 -13.15 -15.66
N GLN A 61 3.42 -13.50 -14.76
CA GLN A 61 3.80 -12.63 -13.64
C GLN A 61 4.53 -11.38 -14.12
N ILE A 62 5.32 -11.46 -15.20
CA ILE A 62 5.94 -10.27 -15.83
C ILE A 62 4.86 -9.33 -16.37
N GLY A 63 3.89 -9.84 -17.15
CA GLY A 63 2.79 -9.02 -17.65
C GLY A 63 1.98 -8.38 -16.53
N LEU A 64 1.70 -9.14 -15.47
CA LEU A 64 1.00 -8.65 -14.29
C LEU A 64 1.81 -7.59 -13.52
N PHE A 65 3.14 -7.70 -13.46
CA PHE A 65 4.01 -6.70 -12.84
C PHE A 65 3.88 -5.33 -13.49
N PHE A 66 3.82 -5.24 -14.83
CA PHE A 66 3.62 -3.96 -15.51
C PHE A 66 2.21 -3.40 -15.31
N VAL A 67 1.19 -4.25 -15.46
CA VAL A 67 -0.21 -3.83 -15.40
C VAL A 67 -0.65 -3.44 -13.98
N ALA A 68 -0.19 -4.17 -12.96
CA ALA A 68 -0.37 -3.80 -11.55
C ALA A 68 0.51 -2.59 -11.16
N GLY A 69 1.69 -2.44 -11.77
CA GLY A 69 2.55 -1.27 -11.59
C GLY A 69 1.86 0.05 -11.97
N PHE A 70 0.96 0.05 -12.96
CA PHE A 70 0.15 1.22 -13.27
C PHE A 70 -0.69 1.72 -12.08
N GLY A 71 -1.18 0.81 -11.22
CA GLY A 71 -1.93 1.18 -10.03
C GLY A 71 -1.09 1.94 -9.04
N TRP A 72 0.13 1.45 -8.78
CA TRP A 72 1.12 2.10 -7.92
C TRP A 72 1.55 3.46 -8.46
N PHE A 73 1.71 3.56 -9.78
CA PHE A 73 1.95 4.83 -10.47
C PHE A 73 0.82 5.83 -10.19
N THR A 74 -0.43 5.40 -10.37
CA THR A 74 -1.62 6.25 -10.25
C THR A 74 -1.89 6.65 -8.80
N ASP A 75 -1.62 5.75 -7.84
CA ASP A 75 -1.75 5.99 -6.39
C ASP A 75 -0.91 7.18 -5.91
N ASN A 76 0.27 7.42 -6.50
CA ASN A 76 1.07 8.60 -6.19
C ASN A 76 0.79 9.79 -7.10
N ALA A 77 0.61 9.55 -8.40
CA ALA A 77 0.50 10.61 -9.39
C ALA A 77 -0.69 11.55 -9.12
N PHE A 78 -1.83 11.00 -8.67
CA PHE A 78 -3.04 11.80 -8.43
C PHE A 78 -3.00 12.66 -7.17
N PRO A 79 -2.53 12.16 -6.00
CA PRO A 79 -2.29 13.01 -4.85
C PRO A 79 -1.35 14.18 -5.13
N VAL A 80 -0.31 13.92 -5.92
CA VAL A 80 0.65 14.93 -6.36
C VAL A 80 0.02 15.90 -7.36
N LEU A 81 -0.80 15.41 -8.30
CA LEU A 81 -1.54 16.23 -9.26
C LEU A 81 -2.40 17.30 -8.57
N THR A 82 -3.13 16.94 -7.53
CA THR A 82 -3.93 17.90 -6.73
C THR A 82 -3.05 18.97 -6.09
N SER A 83 -1.91 18.55 -5.54
CA SER A 83 -0.92 19.44 -4.93
C SER A 83 -0.36 20.44 -5.95
N LEU A 84 -0.21 20.01 -7.21
CA LEU A 84 0.33 20.80 -8.32
C LEU A 84 -0.68 21.78 -8.91
N ILE A 85 -1.98 21.47 -8.94
CA ILE A 85 -3.00 22.40 -9.46
C ILE A 85 -3.38 23.48 -8.44
N LEU A 86 -3.29 23.19 -7.15
CA LEU A 86 -3.77 24.07 -6.08
C LEU A 86 -3.28 25.53 -6.18
N PRO A 87 -1.98 25.83 -6.42
CA PRO A 87 -1.50 27.22 -6.51
C PRO A 87 -2.08 28.01 -7.71
N ARG A 88 -2.70 27.33 -8.68
CA ARG A 88 -3.24 27.94 -9.91
C ARG A 88 -4.74 28.16 -9.87
N LEU A 89 -5.41 27.83 -8.77
CA LEU A 89 -6.86 28.03 -8.64
C LEU A 89 -7.18 29.42 -8.10
N ASN A 90 -6.86 30.47 -8.87
CA ASN A 90 -7.04 31.87 -8.49
C ASN A 90 -7.74 32.69 -9.58
N GLU A 91 -8.61 32.04 -10.36
CA GLU A 91 -9.26 32.67 -11.52
C GLU A 91 -10.36 33.64 -11.12
N ILE A 92 -10.43 34.77 -11.82
CA ILE A 92 -11.56 35.69 -11.73
C ILE A 92 -12.76 35.10 -12.49
N ASN A 93 -13.92 35.04 -11.82
CA ASN A 93 -15.18 34.48 -12.37
C ASN A 93 -15.04 33.02 -12.86
N GLY A 94 -14.09 32.28 -12.29
CA GLY A 94 -13.80 30.90 -12.64
C GLY A 94 -13.58 30.04 -11.40
N VAL A 95 -12.55 29.21 -11.43
CA VAL A 95 -12.21 28.34 -10.29
C VAL A 95 -11.29 29.09 -9.33
N HIS A 96 -11.83 29.45 -8.17
CA HIS A 96 -11.09 30.04 -7.05
C HIS A 96 -11.65 29.55 -5.72
N PRO A 97 -10.82 29.45 -4.66
CA PRO A 97 -11.32 29.05 -3.35
C PRO A 97 -12.34 30.07 -2.80
N PRO A 98 -13.24 29.64 -1.91
CA PRO A 98 -14.29 30.52 -1.36
C PRO A 98 -13.73 31.68 -0.53
N GLN A 99 -12.53 31.52 0.04
CA GLN A 99 -11.75 32.55 0.72
C GLN A 99 -10.26 32.27 0.46
N SER A 100 -9.39 33.28 0.55
CA SER A 100 -7.97 33.16 0.21
C SER A 100 -7.23 32.04 0.96
N ASN A 101 -7.58 31.78 2.23
CA ASN A 101 -6.96 30.71 3.04
C ASN A 101 -7.69 29.35 2.95
N LYS A 102 -8.70 29.24 2.08
CA LYS A 102 -9.56 28.06 1.95
C LYS A 102 -9.23 27.19 0.72
N GLY A 103 -8.09 27.41 0.08
CA GLY A 103 -7.54 26.48 -0.92
C GLY A 103 -7.41 25.02 -0.41
N PRO A 104 -6.98 24.76 0.83
CA PRO A 104 -6.79 23.39 1.33
C PRO A 104 -8.05 22.51 1.42
N TYR A 105 -9.26 23.07 1.25
CA TYR A 105 -10.49 22.27 1.10
C TYR A 105 -10.43 21.30 -0.09
N LEU A 106 -9.65 21.62 -1.12
CA LEU A 106 -9.42 20.74 -2.25
C LEU A 106 -8.73 19.44 -1.78
N ILE A 107 -7.58 19.58 -1.12
CA ILE A 107 -6.82 18.45 -0.56
C ILE A 107 -7.65 17.66 0.47
N LEU A 108 -8.54 18.33 1.22
CA LEU A 108 -9.51 17.64 2.09
C LEU A 108 -10.44 16.72 1.29
N ALA A 109 -11.01 17.22 0.19
CA ALA A 109 -11.87 16.45 -0.69
C ALA A 109 -11.14 15.23 -1.27
N GLN A 110 -9.90 15.39 -1.73
CA GLN A 110 -9.05 14.26 -2.14
C GLN A 110 -8.82 13.23 -1.03
N ASN A 111 -8.44 13.66 0.18
CA ASN A 111 -8.14 12.71 1.27
C ASN A 111 -9.39 11.94 1.70
N LEU A 112 -10.56 12.58 1.71
CA LEU A 112 -11.84 11.91 1.94
C LEU A 112 -12.15 10.90 0.82
N GLY A 113 -11.96 11.28 -0.44
CA GLY A 113 -12.10 10.39 -1.59
C GLY A 113 -11.20 9.16 -1.47
N LEU A 114 -9.92 9.36 -1.16
CA LEU A 114 -8.94 8.27 -0.96
C LEU A 114 -9.34 7.34 0.19
N LEU A 115 -9.78 7.90 1.33
CA LEU A 115 -10.21 7.12 2.49
C LEU A 115 -11.45 6.27 2.17
N VAL A 116 -12.49 6.88 1.60
CA VAL A 116 -13.73 6.17 1.23
C VAL A 116 -13.44 5.14 0.14
N GLY A 117 -12.62 5.48 -0.84
CA GLY A 117 -12.18 4.57 -1.91
C GLY A 117 -11.45 3.36 -1.35
N ALA A 118 -10.46 3.56 -0.49
CA ALA A 118 -9.70 2.47 0.11
C ALA A 118 -10.61 1.50 0.88
N LEU A 119 -11.55 2.00 1.68
CA LEU A 119 -12.50 1.17 2.42
C LEU A 119 -13.48 0.44 1.50
N PHE A 120 -14.07 1.16 0.54
CA PHE A 120 -15.05 0.61 -0.39
C PHE A 120 -14.45 -0.47 -1.27
N TRP A 121 -13.31 -0.21 -1.92
CA TRP A 121 -12.70 -1.15 -2.85
C TRP A 121 -12.07 -2.34 -2.15
N SER A 122 -11.52 -2.18 -0.94
CA SER A 122 -11.02 -3.32 -0.16
C SER A 122 -12.14 -4.33 0.10
N LEU A 123 -13.31 -3.87 0.59
CA LEU A 123 -14.46 -4.75 0.86
C LEU A 123 -15.14 -5.25 -0.42
N SER A 124 -15.34 -4.36 -1.39
CA SER A 124 -16.08 -4.69 -2.62
C SER A 124 -15.30 -5.62 -3.54
N SER A 125 -13.97 -5.56 -3.53
CA SER A 125 -13.14 -6.43 -4.38
C SER A 125 -13.30 -7.91 -4.03
N ASP A 126 -13.52 -8.23 -2.76
CA ASP A 126 -13.78 -9.61 -2.30
C ASP A 126 -15.23 -10.07 -2.60
N ILE A 127 -16.17 -9.15 -2.79
CA ILE A 127 -17.59 -9.45 -3.08
C ILE A 127 -17.94 -9.42 -4.58
N ILE A 128 -17.28 -8.57 -5.37
CA ILE A 128 -17.60 -8.39 -6.80
C ILE A 128 -16.59 -9.16 -7.67
N GLY A 129 -15.39 -9.41 -7.15
CA GLY A 129 -14.25 -9.94 -7.90
C GLY A 129 -13.21 -8.85 -8.12
N ARG A 130 -11.96 -9.22 -7.89
CA ARG A 130 -10.83 -8.29 -7.90
C ARG A 130 -10.56 -7.77 -9.31
N ARG A 131 -10.81 -8.58 -10.33
CA ARG A 131 -10.64 -8.16 -11.74
C ARG A 131 -11.54 -6.98 -12.12
N TRP A 132 -12.77 -6.92 -11.62
CA TRP A 132 -13.67 -5.79 -11.91
C TRP A 132 -13.21 -4.53 -11.20
N ALA A 133 -12.92 -4.64 -9.90
CA ALA A 133 -12.36 -3.54 -9.11
C ALA A 133 -11.08 -2.99 -9.76
N PHE A 134 -10.17 -3.87 -10.17
CA PHE A 134 -8.92 -3.54 -10.85
C PHE A 134 -9.11 -2.67 -12.09
N ASN A 135 -10.16 -2.90 -12.89
CA ASN A 135 -10.37 -2.10 -14.10
C ASN A 135 -11.22 -0.84 -13.83
N LEU A 136 -12.23 -0.94 -12.95
CA LEU A 136 -13.14 0.17 -12.67
C LEU A 136 -12.47 1.34 -11.96
N THR A 137 -11.49 1.10 -11.10
CA THR A 137 -10.75 2.16 -10.41
C THR A 137 -10.08 3.13 -11.39
N PHE A 138 -9.49 2.61 -12.47
CA PHE A 138 -8.87 3.41 -13.54
C PHE A 138 -9.89 4.14 -14.40
N LEU A 139 -11.00 3.48 -14.74
CA LEU A 139 -12.07 4.09 -15.51
C LEU A 139 -12.65 5.31 -14.77
N ILE A 140 -12.97 5.14 -13.49
CA ILE A 140 -13.48 6.19 -12.61
C ILE A 140 -12.46 7.32 -12.49
N THR A 141 -11.20 6.99 -12.20
CA THR A 141 -10.13 7.99 -12.05
C THR A 141 -9.93 8.81 -13.32
N GLY A 142 -9.85 8.15 -14.49
CA GLY A 142 -9.65 8.79 -15.77
C GLY A 142 -10.82 9.69 -16.19
N ILE A 143 -12.05 9.19 -16.10
CA ILE A 143 -13.25 9.96 -16.48
C ILE A 143 -13.42 11.19 -15.60
N TRP A 144 -13.38 11.03 -14.27
CA TRP A 144 -13.60 12.15 -13.36
C TRP A 144 -12.46 13.17 -13.40
N SER A 145 -11.24 12.76 -13.71
CA SER A 145 -10.12 13.67 -13.97
C SER A 145 -10.34 14.51 -15.24
N LEU A 146 -10.80 13.89 -16.33
CA LEU A 146 -11.18 14.62 -17.55
C LEU A 146 -12.31 15.62 -17.29
N ILE A 147 -13.36 15.20 -16.56
CA ILE A 147 -14.46 16.09 -16.18
C ILE A 147 -13.96 17.22 -15.26
N GLY A 148 -13.03 16.91 -14.35
CA GLY A 148 -12.35 17.86 -13.47
C GLY A 148 -11.68 19.02 -14.21
N GLY A 149 -11.04 18.74 -15.35
CA GLY A 149 -10.45 19.75 -16.24
C GLY A 149 -11.48 20.74 -16.81
N SER A 150 -12.75 20.35 -16.88
CA SER A 150 -13.85 21.21 -17.35
C SER A 150 -14.63 21.88 -16.21
N SER A 151 -14.12 21.82 -14.97
CA SER A 151 -14.85 22.33 -13.81
C SER A 151 -15.21 23.81 -13.92
N PRO A 152 -16.48 24.18 -13.62
CA PRO A 152 -16.94 25.56 -13.72
C PRO A 152 -16.59 26.39 -12.47
N ASN A 153 -16.48 25.75 -11.31
CA ASN A 153 -16.22 26.39 -10.03
C ASN A 153 -15.46 25.45 -9.08
N PHE A 154 -14.97 25.98 -7.97
CA PHE A 154 -14.15 25.25 -7.00
C PHE A 154 -14.88 24.09 -6.31
N VAL A 155 -16.18 24.25 -6.01
CA VAL A 155 -16.97 23.17 -5.39
C VAL A 155 -17.11 21.98 -6.35
N ALA A 156 -17.42 22.25 -7.62
CA ALA A 156 -17.50 21.21 -8.63
C ALA A 156 -16.15 20.49 -8.80
N LEU A 157 -15.05 21.24 -8.84
CA LEU A 157 -13.70 20.66 -8.88
C LEU A 157 -13.45 19.75 -7.68
N ALA A 158 -13.77 20.19 -6.45
CA ALA A 158 -13.60 19.39 -5.24
C ALA A 158 -14.49 18.12 -5.23
N CYS A 159 -15.70 18.17 -5.79
CA CYS A 159 -16.55 16.99 -5.94
C CYS A 159 -15.96 16.00 -6.95
N PHE A 160 -15.55 16.47 -8.14
CA PHE A 160 -14.90 15.62 -9.13
C PHE A 160 -13.59 15.04 -8.59
N GLU A 161 -12.88 15.82 -7.79
CA GLU A 161 -11.68 15.40 -7.07
C GLU A 161 -11.92 14.22 -6.16
N SER A 162 -12.94 14.35 -5.30
CA SER A 162 -13.34 13.27 -4.42
C SER A 162 -13.65 11.99 -5.21
N PHE A 163 -14.27 12.10 -6.39
CA PHE A 163 -14.61 10.94 -7.23
C PHE A 163 -13.41 10.31 -7.95
N TRP A 164 -12.46 11.08 -8.50
CA TRP A 164 -11.26 10.46 -9.05
C TRP A 164 -10.40 9.86 -7.92
N SER A 165 -10.30 10.54 -6.77
CA SER A 165 -9.57 10.05 -5.60
C SER A 165 -10.20 8.78 -5.01
N PHE A 166 -11.53 8.63 -5.10
CA PHE A 166 -12.22 7.39 -4.77
C PHE A 166 -11.77 6.21 -5.66
N GLY A 167 -11.54 6.44 -6.95
CA GLY A 167 -10.94 5.44 -7.84
C GLY A 167 -9.50 5.12 -7.44
N VAL A 168 -8.68 6.15 -7.22
CA VAL A 168 -7.26 6.03 -6.84
C VAL A 168 -7.09 5.22 -5.55
N GLY A 169 -7.90 5.48 -4.53
CA GLY A 169 -7.81 4.79 -3.23
C GLY A 169 -8.00 3.27 -3.30
N GLY A 170 -8.64 2.76 -4.36
CA GLY A 170 -8.80 1.33 -4.59
C GLY A 170 -7.61 0.65 -5.27
N ASN A 171 -6.72 1.40 -5.92
CA ASN A 171 -5.61 0.82 -6.68
C ASN A 171 -4.63 0.06 -5.79
N LEU A 172 -4.20 0.67 -4.67
CA LEU A 172 -3.22 0.05 -3.78
C LEU A 172 -3.70 -1.31 -3.20
N PRO A 173 -4.89 -1.42 -2.57
CA PRO A 173 -5.35 -2.69 -2.02
C PRO A 173 -5.65 -3.73 -3.11
N VAL A 174 -6.32 -3.34 -4.20
CA VAL A 174 -6.76 -4.29 -5.23
C VAL A 174 -5.58 -4.80 -6.05
N ASP A 175 -4.71 -3.91 -6.52
CA ASP A 175 -3.59 -4.29 -7.40
C ASP A 175 -2.55 -5.10 -6.65
N SER A 176 -2.24 -4.71 -5.40
CA SER A 176 -1.30 -5.46 -4.56
C SER A 176 -1.80 -6.86 -4.26
N ALA A 177 -3.11 -7.02 -4.02
CA ALA A 177 -3.68 -8.30 -3.66
C ALA A 177 -3.75 -9.27 -4.85
N ILE A 178 -4.14 -8.80 -6.05
CA ILE A 178 -4.10 -9.61 -7.28
C ILE A 178 -2.66 -10.02 -7.61
N PHE A 179 -1.71 -9.10 -7.46
CA PHE A 179 -0.31 -9.35 -7.76
C PHE A 179 0.30 -10.38 -6.79
N LEU A 180 0.07 -10.22 -5.48
CA LEU A 180 0.55 -11.15 -4.46
C LEU A 180 -0.01 -12.55 -4.61
N GLU A 181 -1.30 -12.68 -4.89
CA GLU A 181 -1.95 -13.99 -5.01
C GLU A 181 -1.54 -14.75 -6.27
N SER A 182 -0.93 -14.06 -7.24
CA SER A 182 -0.42 -14.66 -8.48
C SER A 182 1.09 -14.90 -8.46
N LEU A 183 1.78 -14.46 -7.40
CA LEU A 183 3.24 -14.53 -7.26
C LEU A 183 3.68 -15.75 -6.42
N PRO A 184 4.72 -16.48 -6.87
CA PRO A 184 5.42 -17.44 -6.02
C PRO A 184 6.05 -16.75 -4.80
N GLY A 185 6.11 -17.46 -3.67
CA GLY A 185 6.69 -16.96 -2.42
C GLY A 185 8.14 -16.49 -2.57
N THR A 186 8.92 -17.13 -3.45
CA THR A 186 10.31 -16.77 -3.74
C THR A 186 10.50 -15.40 -4.40
N HIS A 187 9.46 -14.87 -5.05
CA HIS A 187 9.54 -13.61 -5.83
C HIS A 187 8.73 -12.47 -5.20
N GLN A 188 8.31 -12.59 -3.93
CA GLN A 188 7.56 -11.54 -3.24
C GLN A 188 8.34 -10.22 -3.11
N TYR A 189 9.67 -10.24 -3.22
CA TYR A 189 10.51 -9.03 -3.28
C TYR A 189 10.14 -8.08 -4.43
N LEU A 190 9.44 -8.57 -5.47
CA LEU A 190 8.94 -7.73 -6.57
C LEU A 190 7.95 -6.66 -6.09
N LEU A 191 7.30 -6.84 -4.94
CA LEU A 191 6.51 -5.78 -4.31
C LEU A 191 7.36 -4.58 -3.89
N ILE A 192 8.58 -4.80 -3.43
CA ILE A 192 9.50 -3.70 -3.11
C ILE A 192 9.86 -2.97 -4.40
N ILE A 193 10.09 -3.71 -5.50
CA ILE A 193 10.35 -3.11 -6.81
C ILE A 193 9.14 -2.31 -7.32
N MET A 194 7.91 -2.62 -6.87
CA MET A 194 6.74 -1.80 -7.21
C MET A 194 6.83 -0.35 -6.69
N SER A 195 7.66 -0.05 -5.69
CA SER A 195 7.90 1.33 -5.24
C SER A 195 8.54 2.21 -6.33
N ILE A 196 9.20 1.61 -7.33
CA ILE A 196 9.74 2.34 -8.48
C ILE A 196 8.60 2.94 -9.29
N TRP A 197 7.48 2.21 -9.48
CA TRP A 197 6.30 2.73 -10.18
C TRP A 197 5.69 3.92 -9.44
N TRP A 198 5.70 3.88 -8.11
CA TRP A 198 5.24 4.98 -7.27
C TRP A 198 6.09 6.25 -7.50
N ALA A 199 7.43 6.12 -7.53
CA ALA A 199 8.32 7.24 -7.83
C ALA A 199 8.19 7.74 -9.28
N LEU A 200 8.03 6.83 -10.25
CA LEU A 200 7.75 7.18 -11.65
C LEU A 200 6.45 7.97 -11.79
N GLY A 201 5.41 7.62 -11.04
CA GLY A 201 4.15 8.36 -10.91
C GLY A 201 4.37 9.84 -10.63
N GLN A 202 5.16 10.11 -9.59
CA GLN A 202 5.47 11.47 -9.17
C GLN A 202 6.28 12.24 -10.22
N ILE A 203 7.30 11.61 -10.80
CA ILE A 203 8.18 12.26 -11.78
C ILE A 203 7.40 12.60 -13.05
N ILE A 204 6.59 11.68 -13.58
CA ILE A 204 5.80 11.94 -14.78
C ILE A 204 4.75 13.03 -14.52
N ALA A 205 4.06 13.01 -13.37
CA ALA A 205 3.12 14.06 -13.01
C ALA A 205 3.81 15.44 -12.92
N ASN A 206 4.97 15.51 -12.27
CA ASN A 206 5.75 16.75 -12.18
C ASN A 206 6.27 17.21 -13.54
N LEU A 207 6.73 16.30 -14.40
CA LEU A 207 7.23 16.60 -15.73
C LEU A 207 6.14 17.19 -16.63
N ILE A 208 4.96 16.56 -16.65
CA ILE A 208 3.82 17.05 -17.42
C ILE A 208 3.35 18.41 -16.86
N SER A 209 3.32 18.56 -15.52
CA SER A 209 2.95 19.83 -14.89
C SER A 209 3.94 20.95 -15.23
N TRP A 210 5.25 20.67 -15.25
CA TRP A 210 6.26 21.63 -15.66
C TRP A 210 6.08 22.01 -17.13
N GLY A 211 5.79 21.07 -18.02
CA GLY A 211 5.55 21.37 -19.43
C GLY A 211 4.27 22.16 -19.71
N LEU A 212 3.17 21.88 -18.99
CA LEU A 212 1.86 22.48 -19.27
C LEU A 212 1.55 23.68 -18.37
N ILE A 213 1.70 23.53 -17.06
CA ILE A 213 1.33 24.59 -16.11
C ILE A 213 2.29 25.78 -16.23
N SER A 214 3.60 25.54 -16.43
CA SER A 214 4.54 26.67 -16.54
C SER A 214 4.35 27.53 -17.79
N ASN A 215 3.87 26.94 -18.89
CA ASN A 215 3.75 27.63 -20.18
C ASN A 215 2.35 28.23 -20.43
N PHE A 216 1.30 27.70 -19.79
CA PHE A 216 -0.10 28.06 -20.07
C PHE A 216 -0.86 28.58 -18.84
N SER A 217 -0.15 29.12 -17.84
CA SER A 217 -0.78 29.72 -16.65
C SER A 217 -0.33 31.16 -16.45
N CYS A 218 -1.14 31.93 -15.72
CA CYS A 218 -0.81 33.29 -15.31
C CYS A 218 0.47 33.32 -14.46
N ASP A 219 1.22 34.42 -14.56
CA ASP A 219 2.38 34.65 -13.70
C ASP A 219 1.94 34.96 -12.26
N VAL A 220 2.81 34.65 -11.29
CA VAL A 220 2.55 34.77 -9.85
C VAL A 220 2.28 36.22 -9.44
N ASN A 221 2.86 37.19 -10.16
CA ASN A 221 2.67 38.63 -9.90
C ASN A 221 1.44 39.23 -10.60
N SER A 222 0.67 38.45 -11.37
CA SER A 222 -0.50 38.96 -12.07
C SER A 222 -1.65 39.17 -11.10
N GLU A 223 -2.04 40.43 -10.84
CA GLU A 223 -3.19 40.75 -9.96
C GLU A 223 -4.53 40.24 -10.52
N ILE A 224 -4.63 40.11 -11.85
CA ILE A 224 -5.84 39.72 -12.57
C ILE A 224 -5.49 38.51 -13.42
N CYS A 225 -6.10 37.36 -13.11
CA CYS A 225 -5.94 36.13 -13.87
C CYS A 225 -7.31 35.65 -14.37
N TYR A 226 -7.54 35.76 -15.68
CA TYR A 226 -8.76 35.28 -16.31
C TYR A 226 -8.66 33.80 -16.65
N LYS A 227 -9.81 33.13 -16.72
CA LYS A 227 -9.94 31.73 -17.13
C LYS A 227 -9.27 31.42 -18.49
N ASN A 228 -9.25 32.37 -19.42
CA ASN A 228 -8.67 32.17 -20.75
C ASN A 228 -7.13 32.11 -20.74
N ASP A 229 -6.51 32.77 -19.77
CA ASP A 229 -5.05 32.88 -19.63
C ASP A 229 -4.49 31.81 -18.67
N ASN A 230 -5.36 31.09 -17.95
CA ASN A 230 -5.02 30.06 -16.98
C ASN A 230 -5.51 28.66 -17.38
N LYS A 231 -5.08 28.20 -18.55
CA LYS A 231 -5.50 26.90 -19.09
C LYS A 231 -4.58 25.74 -18.68
N GLY A 232 -3.40 26.03 -18.13
CA GLY A 232 -2.36 25.05 -17.83
C GLY A 232 -2.82 23.92 -16.92
N TRP A 233 -3.51 24.23 -15.81
CA TRP A 233 -3.99 23.20 -14.89
C TRP A 233 -5.12 22.34 -15.50
N ARG A 234 -5.93 22.90 -16.42
CA ARG A 234 -6.97 22.13 -17.13
C ARG A 234 -6.36 21.18 -18.13
N TYR A 235 -5.40 21.65 -18.93
CA TYR A 235 -4.64 20.78 -19.84
C TYR A 235 -3.93 19.68 -19.08
N PHE A 236 -3.35 19.99 -17.92
CA PHE A 236 -2.74 19.00 -17.06
C PHE A 236 -3.74 17.92 -16.59
N LEU A 237 -4.93 18.31 -16.13
CA LEU A 237 -6.00 17.35 -15.79
C LEU A 237 -6.44 16.52 -17.00
N PHE A 238 -6.64 17.13 -18.16
CA PHE A 238 -7.00 16.39 -19.38
C PHE A 238 -5.92 15.39 -19.78
N THR A 239 -4.65 15.78 -19.72
CA THR A 239 -3.53 14.88 -20.05
C THR A 239 -3.41 13.74 -19.05
N MET A 240 -3.54 14.01 -17.75
CA MET A 240 -3.44 12.98 -16.70
C MET A 240 -4.65 12.03 -16.72
N GLY A 241 -5.86 12.55 -16.92
CA GLY A 241 -7.06 11.73 -17.13
C GLY A 241 -6.95 10.87 -18.39
N GLY A 242 -6.48 11.45 -19.50
CA GLY A 242 -6.22 10.73 -20.75
C GLY A 242 -5.15 9.64 -20.60
N LEU A 243 -4.04 9.93 -19.92
CA LEU A 243 -2.99 8.97 -19.60
C LEU A 243 -3.55 7.79 -18.78
N THR A 244 -4.41 8.08 -17.80
CA THR A 244 -5.04 7.05 -16.96
C THR A 244 -6.01 6.18 -17.78
N LEU A 245 -6.77 6.77 -18.72
CA LEU A 245 -7.61 6.00 -19.64
C LEU A 245 -6.79 5.18 -20.65
N LEU A 246 -5.64 5.68 -21.09
CA LEU A 246 -4.70 4.88 -21.89
C LEU A 246 -4.17 3.69 -21.08
N MET A 247 -3.82 3.90 -19.81
CA MET A 247 -3.45 2.81 -18.91
C MET A 247 -4.61 1.81 -18.74
N PHE A 248 -5.85 2.29 -18.56
CA PHE A 248 -7.05 1.44 -18.52
C PHE A 248 -7.18 0.57 -19.78
N ILE A 249 -7.04 1.15 -20.97
CA ILE A 249 -7.09 0.41 -22.23
C ILE A 249 -5.92 -0.60 -22.30
N ALA A 250 -4.72 -0.19 -21.89
CA ALA A 250 -3.55 -1.05 -21.86
C ALA A 250 -3.69 -2.24 -20.89
N ARG A 251 -4.52 -2.13 -19.83
CA ARG A 251 -4.86 -3.27 -18.95
C ARG A 251 -5.58 -4.38 -19.70
N PHE A 252 -6.27 -4.11 -20.80
CA PHE A 252 -6.92 -5.14 -21.62
C PHE A 252 -5.98 -5.83 -22.61
N SER A 253 -4.81 -5.25 -22.90
CA SER A 253 -3.78 -5.88 -23.73
C SER A 253 -3.20 -7.14 -23.09
N PHE A 254 -3.30 -7.26 -21.76
CA PHE A 254 -2.88 -8.44 -21.00
C PHE A 254 -4.06 -8.97 -20.18
N ARG A 255 -4.43 -10.24 -20.38
CA ARG A 255 -5.60 -10.83 -19.72
C ARG A 255 -5.28 -11.19 -18.27
N VAL A 256 -5.63 -10.29 -17.35
CA VAL A 256 -5.62 -10.56 -15.91
C VAL A 256 -6.73 -11.55 -15.58
N PHE A 257 -6.36 -12.68 -14.97
CA PHE A 257 -7.32 -13.64 -14.43
C PHE A 257 -7.72 -13.26 -13.00
N GLU A 258 -8.92 -13.69 -12.62
CA GLU A 258 -9.36 -13.59 -11.23
C GLU A 258 -8.52 -14.53 -10.35
N SER A 259 -8.38 -14.24 -9.07
CA SER A 259 -7.56 -15.05 -8.17
C SER A 259 -8.11 -16.49 -8.01
N PRO A 260 -7.27 -17.54 -8.07
CA PRO A 260 -7.70 -18.91 -7.75
C PRO A 260 -8.27 -19.02 -6.32
N ARG A 261 -7.69 -18.27 -5.36
CA ARG A 261 -8.18 -18.22 -3.97
C ARG A 261 -9.55 -17.58 -3.87
N PHE A 262 -9.84 -16.57 -4.69
CA PHE A 262 -11.16 -15.96 -4.73
C PHE A 262 -12.24 -16.95 -5.19
N TYR A 263 -11.96 -17.80 -6.19
CA TYR A 263 -12.90 -18.85 -6.60
C TYR A 263 -13.05 -19.93 -5.53
N LEU A 264 -11.96 -20.35 -4.90
CA LEU A 264 -11.99 -21.30 -3.79
C LEU A 264 -12.83 -20.78 -2.62
N ALA A 265 -12.67 -19.51 -2.22
CA ALA A 265 -13.44 -18.88 -1.14
C ALA A 265 -14.96 -18.78 -1.42
N ARG A 266 -15.36 -18.94 -2.69
CA ARG A 266 -16.76 -19.05 -3.15
C ARG A 266 -17.24 -20.49 -3.33
N GLY A 267 -16.40 -21.49 -3.02
CA GLY A 267 -16.69 -22.90 -3.24
C GLY A 267 -16.62 -23.34 -4.71
N ASN A 268 -16.03 -22.53 -5.59
CA ASN A 268 -15.91 -22.88 -7.01
C ASN A 268 -14.54 -23.49 -7.32
N ASN A 269 -14.35 -24.75 -6.92
CA ASN A 269 -13.09 -25.49 -7.08
C ASN A 269 -12.71 -25.63 -8.57
N ILE A 270 -13.69 -25.81 -9.45
CA ILE A 270 -13.48 -25.98 -10.90
C ILE A 270 -12.81 -24.73 -11.50
N LYS A 271 -13.34 -23.53 -11.23
CA LYS A 271 -12.77 -22.28 -11.75
C LYS A 271 -11.41 -21.95 -11.15
N ALA A 272 -11.14 -22.38 -9.91
CA ALA A 272 -9.84 -22.22 -9.29
C ALA A 272 -8.77 -23.00 -10.06
N ILE A 273 -9.02 -24.28 -10.35
CA ILE A 273 -8.11 -25.13 -11.16
C ILE A 273 -7.99 -24.61 -12.59
N GLU A 274 -9.11 -24.29 -13.26
CA GLU A 274 -9.09 -23.75 -14.63
C GLU A 274 -8.24 -22.48 -14.75
N THR A 275 -8.22 -21.66 -13.69
CA THR A 275 -7.39 -20.46 -13.64
C THR A 275 -5.91 -20.81 -13.50
N LEU A 276 -5.56 -21.77 -12.63
CA LEU A 276 -4.19 -22.25 -12.49
C LEU A 276 -3.66 -22.89 -13.77
N GLU A 277 -4.48 -23.68 -14.46
CA GLU A 277 -4.15 -24.27 -15.75
C GLU A 277 -3.85 -23.19 -16.80
N LYS A 278 -4.65 -22.11 -16.84
CA LYS A 278 -4.41 -20.96 -17.73
C LYS A 278 -3.08 -20.27 -17.40
N ILE A 279 -2.79 -20.03 -16.13
CA ILE A 279 -1.52 -19.43 -15.69
C ILE A 279 -0.34 -20.34 -16.05
N ALA A 280 -0.44 -21.63 -15.77
CA ALA A 280 0.58 -22.64 -16.09
C ALA A 280 0.84 -22.68 -17.61
N LYS A 281 -0.21 -22.67 -18.42
CA LYS A 281 -0.11 -22.65 -19.89
C LYS A 281 0.63 -21.42 -20.42
N ILE A 282 0.34 -20.22 -19.88
CA ILE A 282 1.06 -18.99 -20.28
C ILE A 282 2.54 -19.04 -19.87
N ASN A 283 2.82 -19.67 -18.74
CA ASN A 283 4.19 -19.86 -18.25
C ASN A 283 4.92 -21.04 -18.92
N GLY A 284 4.25 -21.80 -19.81
CA GLY A 284 4.83 -22.97 -20.47
C GLY A 284 5.07 -24.15 -19.52
N LYS A 285 4.30 -24.25 -18.44
CA LYS A 285 4.36 -25.30 -17.42
C LYS A 285 3.05 -26.09 -17.38
N GLN A 286 3.10 -27.27 -16.78
CA GLN A 286 1.89 -28.07 -16.50
C GLN A 286 1.31 -27.69 -15.14
N CYS A 287 -0.02 -27.74 -15.02
CA CYS A 287 -0.68 -27.55 -13.73
C CYS A 287 -0.37 -28.78 -12.86
N PRO A 288 0.17 -28.59 -11.64
CA PRO A 288 0.55 -29.70 -10.78
C PRO A 288 -0.65 -30.37 -10.10
N ILE A 289 -1.83 -29.72 -10.11
CA ILE A 289 -3.02 -30.17 -9.39
C ILE A 289 -4.23 -30.28 -10.30
N THR A 290 -5.12 -31.21 -9.95
CA THR A 290 -6.38 -31.51 -10.63
C THR A 290 -7.56 -31.27 -9.69
N ILE A 291 -8.77 -31.19 -10.23
CA ILE A 291 -10.02 -31.07 -9.45
C ILE A 291 -10.16 -32.22 -8.43
N LYS A 292 -9.69 -33.43 -8.77
CA LYS A 292 -9.71 -34.60 -7.89
C LYS A 292 -8.98 -34.35 -6.57
N ASP A 293 -7.81 -33.72 -6.62
CA ASP A 293 -7.03 -33.43 -5.41
C ASP A 293 -7.80 -32.50 -4.44
N LEU A 294 -8.66 -31.61 -4.95
CA LEU A 294 -9.54 -30.77 -4.13
C LEU A 294 -10.79 -31.52 -3.64
N GLN A 295 -11.29 -32.50 -4.41
CA GLN A 295 -12.42 -33.34 -4.04
C GLN A 295 -12.02 -34.38 -2.99
N ASP A 296 -10.83 -34.97 -3.10
CA ASP A 296 -10.30 -35.91 -2.12
C ASP A 296 -10.19 -35.26 -0.72
N ILE A 297 -9.90 -33.95 -0.66
CA ILE A 297 -9.94 -33.18 0.59
C ILE A 297 -11.39 -32.98 1.07
N ASP A 298 -12.36 -32.75 0.20
CA ASP A 298 -13.76 -32.66 0.65
C ASP A 298 -14.25 -34.01 1.20
N ASP A 299 -13.99 -35.10 0.47
CA ASP A 299 -14.43 -36.45 0.78
C ASP A 299 -13.79 -36.97 2.10
N GLN A 300 -12.53 -36.64 2.37
CA GLN A 300 -11.86 -36.98 3.64
C GLN A 300 -12.58 -36.34 4.85
N PHE A 301 -13.02 -35.09 4.72
CA PHE A 301 -13.65 -34.39 5.85
C PHE A 301 -15.16 -34.65 5.95
N GLU A 302 -15.86 -34.95 4.84
CA GLU A 302 -17.24 -35.45 4.88
C GLU A 302 -17.32 -36.83 5.55
N SER A 303 -16.39 -37.74 5.24
CA SER A 303 -16.35 -39.07 5.87
C SER A 303 -15.99 -39.06 7.36
N ASP A 304 -15.18 -38.11 7.82
CA ASP A 304 -14.91 -37.89 9.25
C ASP A 304 -16.12 -37.33 10.03
N LEU A 305 -17.03 -36.64 9.34
CA LEU A 305 -18.26 -36.08 9.93
C LEU A 305 -19.38 -37.13 10.00
N ASP A 306 -19.53 -37.95 8.96
CA ASP A 306 -20.54 -39.02 8.89
C ASP A 306 -20.25 -40.16 9.88
N ASN A 307 -18.98 -40.43 10.19
CA ASN A 307 -18.61 -41.41 11.22
C ASN A 307 -18.91 -40.94 12.65
N ASN A 308 -19.28 -39.66 12.86
CA ASN A 308 -19.38 -39.06 14.20
C ASN A 308 -20.78 -38.57 14.62
N ASN A 309 -21.84 -38.62 13.80
CA ASN A 309 -23.16 -38.14 14.23
C ASN A 309 -24.37 -38.95 13.72
N ASN A 310 -25.20 -39.40 14.67
CA ASN A 310 -26.54 -39.93 14.44
C ASN A 310 -27.55 -38.79 14.14
N ASP A 311 -28.09 -38.80 12.92
CA ASP A 311 -29.47 -38.55 12.44
C ASP A 311 -30.41 -37.37 12.84
N ASP A 312 -30.07 -36.35 13.65
CA ASP A 312 -31.09 -35.31 14.01
C ASP A 312 -30.82 -33.83 13.61
N ASN A 313 -29.81 -33.52 12.78
CA ASN A 313 -29.28 -32.13 12.67
C ASN A 313 -29.49 -31.37 11.35
N ASP A 314 -30.43 -31.75 10.50
CA ASP A 314 -30.56 -31.14 9.15
C ASP A 314 -31.05 -29.66 9.17
N LYS A 315 -31.79 -29.25 10.23
CA LYS A 315 -32.17 -27.84 10.47
C LYS A 315 -31.08 -27.01 11.18
N GLN A 316 -30.20 -27.65 11.94
CA GLN A 316 -29.08 -27.00 12.60
C GLN A 316 -27.96 -26.67 11.60
N PHE A 317 -27.83 -27.48 10.55
CA PHE A 317 -26.87 -27.34 9.45
C PHE A 317 -27.07 -26.05 8.63
N LYS A 318 -28.32 -25.72 8.23
CA LYS A 318 -28.61 -24.47 7.50
C LYS A 318 -28.35 -23.21 8.34
N ASN A 319 -28.61 -23.27 9.65
CA ASN A 319 -28.31 -22.16 10.55
C ASN A 319 -26.81 -22.02 10.83
N ARG A 320 -26.03 -23.12 10.83
CA ARG A 320 -24.56 -23.08 10.87
C ARG A 320 -23.98 -22.44 9.61
N LEU A 321 -24.44 -22.82 8.42
CA LEU A 321 -23.99 -22.27 7.13
C LEU A 321 -24.25 -20.77 6.96
N VAL A 322 -25.36 -20.28 7.53
CA VAL A 322 -25.68 -18.83 7.55
C VAL A 322 -24.88 -18.12 8.65
N SER A 323 -24.70 -18.74 9.82
CA SER A 323 -23.82 -18.24 10.88
C SER A 323 -22.34 -18.22 10.47
N GLU A 324 -21.89 -19.14 9.61
CA GLU A 324 -20.54 -19.26 9.02
C GLU A 324 -20.26 -18.17 7.98
N LYS A 325 -21.29 -17.73 7.23
CA LYS A 325 -21.16 -16.57 6.35
C LYS A 325 -21.05 -15.25 7.12
N LEU A 326 -21.64 -15.17 8.31
CA LEU A 326 -21.57 -14.00 9.20
C LEU A 326 -20.33 -14.01 10.11
N SER A 327 -19.74 -15.17 10.42
CA SER A 327 -18.48 -15.27 11.19
C SER A 327 -17.22 -14.93 10.37
N ARG A 328 -17.34 -14.68 9.06
CA ARG A 328 -16.22 -14.13 8.26
C ARG A 328 -15.78 -12.72 8.67
N TYR A 329 -16.53 -12.06 9.55
CA TYR A 329 -16.15 -10.79 10.20
C TYR A 329 -15.77 -11.00 11.67
N ASP A 330 -15.10 -12.10 11.99
CA ASP A 330 -14.67 -12.37 13.35
C ASP A 330 -13.56 -11.38 13.76
N LEU A 331 -13.87 -10.54 14.76
CA LEU A 331 -12.92 -9.61 15.38
C LEU A 331 -11.86 -10.35 16.22
N SER A 332 -11.91 -11.69 16.28
CA SER A 332 -10.91 -12.55 16.91
C SER A 332 -9.50 -12.23 16.42
N HIS A 333 -9.30 -11.96 15.13
CA HIS A 333 -8.00 -11.55 14.58
C HIS A 333 -7.51 -10.19 15.09
N ILE A 334 -8.42 -9.23 15.37
CA ILE A 334 -8.04 -7.96 16.00
C ILE A 334 -7.63 -8.20 17.45
N ARG A 335 -8.35 -9.08 18.16
CA ARG A 335 -8.01 -9.47 19.55
C ARG A 335 -6.65 -10.18 19.60
N GLN A 336 -6.30 -10.95 18.57
CA GLN A 336 -5.01 -11.63 18.45
C GLN A 336 -3.81 -10.68 18.37
N CYS A 337 -3.99 -9.46 17.84
CA CYS A 337 -2.97 -8.41 17.86
C CYS A 337 -2.62 -7.93 19.29
N PHE A 338 -3.48 -8.22 20.28
CA PHE A 338 -3.35 -7.73 21.66
C PHE A 338 -3.10 -8.84 22.70
N ILE A 339 -2.73 -10.05 22.28
CA ILE A 339 -2.59 -11.21 23.19
C ILE A 339 -1.43 -11.05 24.19
N SER A 340 -0.27 -10.59 23.73
CA SER A 340 0.95 -10.49 24.54
C SER A 340 1.33 -9.04 24.76
N LYS A 341 1.83 -8.69 25.96
CA LYS A 341 2.26 -7.32 26.29
C LYS A 341 3.24 -6.75 25.25
N ARG A 342 4.19 -7.55 24.76
CA ARG A 342 5.14 -7.11 23.72
C ARG A 342 4.48 -6.88 22.36
N MET A 343 3.53 -7.73 21.97
CA MET A 343 2.80 -7.61 20.70
C MET A 343 1.82 -6.43 20.72
N THR A 344 1.14 -6.21 21.85
CA THR A 344 0.28 -5.04 22.09
C THR A 344 1.08 -3.76 21.96
N ILE A 345 2.25 -3.67 22.60
CA ILE A 345 3.13 -2.50 22.51
C ILE A 345 3.54 -2.27 21.05
N SER A 346 3.98 -3.30 20.33
CA SER A 346 4.32 -3.17 18.90
C SER A 346 3.15 -2.69 18.06
N THR A 347 1.97 -3.30 18.23
CA THR A 347 0.75 -2.95 17.49
C THR A 347 0.36 -1.49 17.72
N ILE A 348 0.34 -1.06 18.98
CA ILE A 348 0.01 0.33 19.35
C ILE A 348 1.06 1.30 18.78
N LEU A 349 2.35 1.01 18.94
CA LEU A 349 3.42 1.87 18.44
C LEU A 349 3.38 1.98 16.92
N VAL A 350 3.13 0.89 16.20
CA VAL A 350 3.03 0.90 14.73
C VAL A 350 1.82 1.68 14.28
N ILE A 351 0.63 1.45 14.86
CA ILE A 351 -0.58 2.23 14.56
C ILE A 351 -0.33 3.72 14.83
N LEU A 352 0.29 4.05 15.97
CA LEU A 352 0.60 5.42 16.34
C LEU A 352 1.61 6.05 15.36
N MET A 353 2.67 5.34 14.99
CA MET A 353 3.65 5.82 14.00
C MET A 353 3.01 6.06 12.64
N TRP A 354 2.22 5.11 12.13
CA TRP A 354 1.51 5.27 10.86
C TRP A 354 0.52 6.42 10.89
N GLY A 355 -0.17 6.63 12.02
CA GLY A 355 -1.04 7.79 12.24
C GLY A 355 -0.27 9.12 12.27
N VAL A 356 0.80 9.21 13.05
CA VAL A 356 1.64 10.43 13.13
C VAL A 356 2.25 10.76 11.77
N ILE A 357 2.81 9.77 11.06
CA ILE A 357 3.37 9.94 9.72
C ILE A 357 2.27 10.30 8.71
N GLY A 358 1.09 9.69 8.85
CA GLY A 358 -0.10 9.99 8.04
C GLY A 358 -0.57 11.43 8.18
N LEU A 359 -0.36 12.05 9.34
CA LEU A 359 -0.58 13.48 9.52
C LEU A 359 0.60 14.33 9.02
N ALA A 360 1.82 13.97 9.43
CA ALA A 360 3.03 14.77 9.22
C ALA A 360 3.37 14.92 7.73
N PHE A 361 3.27 13.83 6.97
CA PHE A 361 3.68 13.81 5.58
C PHE A 361 2.78 14.66 4.68
N PRO A 362 1.45 14.48 4.63
CA PRO A 362 0.59 15.33 3.78
C PRO A 362 0.59 16.80 4.21
N LEU A 363 0.80 17.10 5.51
CA LEU A 363 0.84 18.47 6.03
C LEU A 363 1.96 19.31 5.39
N TYR A 364 3.02 18.65 4.94
CA TYR A 364 4.07 19.28 4.16
C TYR A 364 3.96 18.95 2.66
N ASN A 365 3.94 17.66 2.33
CA ASN A 365 4.07 17.16 0.96
C ASN A 365 2.96 17.65 0.03
N ALA A 366 1.72 17.74 0.51
CA ALA A 366 0.59 18.18 -0.31
C ALA A 366 0.64 19.68 -0.65
N PHE A 367 1.48 20.45 0.03
CA PHE A 367 1.61 21.90 -0.11
C PHE A 367 2.98 22.33 -0.63
N ILE A 368 3.87 21.39 -1.00
CA ILE A 368 5.22 21.69 -1.52
C ILE A 368 5.20 22.75 -2.64
N PRO A 369 4.35 22.65 -3.68
CA PRO A 369 4.31 23.66 -4.73
C PRO A 369 3.93 25.04 -4.19
N SER A 370 2.98 25.11 -3.25
CA SER A 370 2.57 26.35 -2.60
C SER A 370 3.69 26.96 -1.75
N TYR A 371 4.45 26.13 -1.02
CA TYR A 371 5.59 26.60 -0.22
C TYR A 371 6.79 27.02 -1.08
N LEU A 372 7.08 26.30 -2.16
CA LEU A 372 8.13 26.69 -3.10
C LEU A 372 7.79 28.01 -3.76
N GLU A 373 6.54 28.17 -4.19
CA GLU A 373 6.10 29.40 -4.81
C GLU A 373 6.17 30.56 -3.83
N SER A 374 5.59 30.45 -2.63
CA SER A 374 5.53 31.57 -1.69
C SER A 374 6.86 31.89 -1.00
N ARG A 375 7.73 30.89 -0.77
CA ARG A 375 8.90 31.04 0.12
C ARG A 375 10.24 30.68 -0.50
N GLY A 376 10.26 30.15 -1.72
CA GLY A 376 11.49 29.59 -2.26
C GLY A 376 12.63 30.60 -2.34
N ASN A 377 12.40 31.89 -2.61
CA ASN A 377 13.49 32.87 -2.71
C ASN A 377 13.59 33.80 -1.50
N ALA A 378 13.89 33.25 -0.32
CA ALA A 378 14.00 34.00 0.94
C ALA A 378 12.70 34.75 1.31
N ASN A 379 11.56 34.04 1.27
CA ASN A 379 10.21 34.61 1.45
C ASN A 379 9.76 35.57 0.33
N LYS A 380 10.38 35.48 -0.86
CA LYS A 380 9.85 36.08 -2.09
C LYS A 380 9.28 35.02 -3.02
N PRO A 381 8.26 35.37 -3.82
CA PRO A 381 7.63 34.41 -4.70
C PRO A 381 8.59 33.94 -5.80
N LEU A 382 8.58 32.64 -6.10
CA LEU A 382 9.24 32.09 -7.29
C LEU A 382 8.35 32.29 -8.51
N SER A 383 8.98 32.37 -9.68
CA SER A 383 8.22 32.27 -10.93
C SER A 383 7.53 30.90 -11.05
N VAL A 384 6.44 30.85 -11.83
CA VAL A 384 5.71 29.60 -12.10
C VAL A 384 6.69 28.54 -12.64
N HIS A 385 7.48 28.90 -13.65
CA HIS A 385 8.42 27.99 -14.27
C HIS A 385 9.45 27.42 -13.29
N GLU A 386 10.01 28.24 -12.40
CA GLU A 386 10.98 27.77 -11.41
C GLU A 386 10.32 26.89 -10.34
N THR A 387 9.10 27.21 -9.92
CA THR A 387 8.36 26.40 -8.94
C THR A 387 8.17 24.97 -9.45
N TYR A 388 7.63 24.79 -10.66
CA TYR A 388 7.39 23.46 -11.23
C TYR A 388 8.68 22.74 -11.66
N ARG A 389 9.72 23.48 -12.09
CA ARG A 389 11.06 22.91 -12.29
C ARG A 389 11.60 22.34 -10.97
N ASN A 390 11.48 23.10 -9.89
CA ASN A 390 11.98 22.71 -8.58
C ASN A 390 11.20 21.50 -8.01
N THR A 391 9.87 21.44 -8.18
CA THR A 391 9.10 20.25 -7.78
C THR A 391 9.51 18.99 -8.56
N LEU A 392 9.81 19.13 -9.85
CA LEU A 392 10.36 18.05 -10.67
C LEU A 392 11.72 17.57 -10.12
N ILE A 393 12.64 18.49 -9.84
CA ILE A 393 13.96 18.15 -9.25
C ILE A 393 13.76 17.38 -7.93
N ILE A 394 12.88 17.86 -7.06
CA ILE A 394 12.58 17.21 -5.76
C ILE A 394 12.03 15.79 -5.97
N SER A 395 11.17 15.58 -6.97
CA SER A 395 10.58 14.26 -7.26
C SER A 395 11.61 13.23 -7.76
N VAL A 396 12.63 13.67 -8.50
CA VAL A 396 13.70 12.77 -9.00
C VAL A 396 14.47 12.15 -7.85
N LEU A 397 14.65 12.88 -6.73
CA LEU A 397 15.35 12.40 -5.54
C LEU A 397 14.59 11.32 -4.76
N GLY A 398 13.32 11.06 -5.08
CA GLY A 398 12.57 9.94 -4.51
C GLY A 398 13.14 8.57 -4.93
N ILE A 399 13.56 8.40 -6.18
CA ILE A 399 14.14 7.14 -6.69
C ILE A 399 15.37 6.71 -5.87
N PRO A 400 16.45 7.52 -5.77
CA PRO A 400 17.62 7.11 -5.00
C PRO A 400 17.30 6.91 -3.51
N GLY A 401 16.34 7.65 -2.96
CA GLY A 401 15.86 7.44 -1.58
C GLY A 401 15.31 6.04 -1.34
N SER A 402 14.48 5.53 -2.27
CA SER A 402 13.94 4.17 -2.17
C SER A 402 15.04 3.09 -2.27
N LEU A 403 15.99 3.25 -3.19
CA LEU A 403 17.08 2.29 -3.42
C LEU A 403 18.06 2.26 -2.24
N ILE A 404 18.44 3.43 -1.72
CA ILE A 404 19.34 3.52 -0.57
C ILE A 404 18.64 3.00 0.69
N GLY A 405 17.34 3.23 0.86
CA GLY A 405 16.56 2.63 1.94
C GLY A 405 16.63 1.11 1.94
N ALA A 406 16.46 0.48 0.77
CA ALA A 406 16.59 -0.98 0.64
C ALA A 406 18.00 -1.48 1.03
N LEU A 407 19.05 -0.73 0.68
CA LEU A 407 20.43 -1.07 1.04
C LEU A 407 20.74 -0.86 2.53
N LEU A 408 20.27 0.24 3.12
CA LEU A 408 20.55 0.59 4.53
C LEU A 408 19.94 -0.41 5.51
N VAL A 409 18.79 -1.00 5.17
CA VAL A 409 18.08 -2.01 5.95
C VAL A 409 18.90 -3.30 6.13
N GLU A 410 19.79 -3.61 5.20
CA GLU A 410 20.69 -4.77 5.26
C GLU A 410 22.00 -4.49 6.02
N LEU A 411 22.30 -3.22 6.33
CA LEU A 411 23.50 -2.86 7.09
C LEU A 411 23.35 -3.18 8.60
N LYS A 412 24.45 -3.10 9.35
CA LYS A 412 24.50 -3.33 10.80
C LYS A 412 23.55 -2.44 11.64
N ILE A 413 23.05 -1.36 11.06
CA ILE A 413 22.10 -0.43 11.70
C ILE A 413 20.70 -1.07 11.81
N GLY A 414 20.42 -2.08 10.98
CA GLY A 414 19.15 -2.80 10.96
C GLY A 414 17.98 -1.96 10.49
N ARG A 415 16.79 -2.55 10.56
CA ARG A 415 15.56 -1.94 10.04
C ARG A 415 15.07 -0.84 10.97
N ARG A 416 15.11 -1.07 12.29
CA ARG A 416 14.68 -0.09 13.29
C ARG A 416 15.61 1.13 13.32
N GLY A 417 16.92 0.91 13.24
CA GLY A 417 17.89 1.99 13.22
C GLY A 417 17.78 2.84 11.95
N THR A 418 17.56 2.21 10.79
CA THR A 418 17.36 2.93 9.53
C THR A 418 16.05 3.73 9.54
N LEU A 419 14.98 3.17 10.10
CA LEU A 419 13.71 3.86 10.29
C LEU A 419 13.86 5.08 11.21
N PHE A 420 14.55 4.92 12.33
CA PHE A 420 14.87 6.02 13.25
C PHE A 420 15.64 7.14 12.55
N LEU A 421 16.76 6.79 11.90
CA LEU A 421 17.64 7.76 11.26
C LEU A 421 16.91 8.55 10.17
N SER A 422 16.15 7.84 9.31
CA SER A 422 15.39 8.48 8.23
C SER A 422 14.28 9.39 8.75
N LEU A 423 13.55 9.02 9.81
CA LEU A 423 12.55 9.87 10.46
C LEU A 423 13.15 11.14 11.04
N ILE A 424 14.25 11.01 11.79
CA ILE A 424 14.94 12.14 12.40
C ILE A 424 15.49 13.09 11.34
N LEU A 425 16.17 12.56 10.32
CA LEU A 425 16.69 13.36 9.21
C LEU A 425 15.58 14.10 8.46
N THR A 426 14.43 13.44 8.23
CA THR A 426 13.27 14.07 7.60
C THR A 426 12.82 15.31 8.38
N GLY A 427 12.68 15.19 9.71
CA GLY A 427 12.32 16.32 10.57
C GLY A 427 13.38 17.43 10.61
N ILE A 428 14.66 17.07 10.69
CA ILE A 428 15.79 18.02 10.68
C ILE A 428 15.82 18.80 9.37
N PHE A 429 15.68 18.14 8.21
CA PHE A 429 15.71 18.81 6.92
C PHE A 429 14.51 19.74 6.72
N LEU A 430 13.33 19.39 7.26
CA LEU A 430 12.19 20.31 7.30
C LEU A 430 12.49 21.56 8.13
N PHE A 431 13.08 21.42 9.31
CA PHE A 431 13.48 22.59 10.12
C PHE A 431 14.57 23.40 9.43
N ALA A 432 15.57 22.74 8.84
CA ALA A 432 16.65 23.39 8.10
C ALA A 432 16.08 24.19 6.91
N SER A 433 15.07 23.67 6.21
CA SER A 433 14.39 24.38 5.11
C SER A 433 13.88 25.76 5.53
N THR A 434 13.40 25.92 6.77
CA THR A 434 12.87 27.19 7.28
C THR A 434 13.95 28.26 7.51
N THR A 435 15.22 27.87 7.59
CA THR A 435 16.36 28.78 7.79
C THR A 435 16.99 29.25 6.47
N SER A 436 16.47 28.78 5.33
CA SER A 436 17.01 29.08 4.01
C SER A 436 16.90 30.56 3.65
N LYS A 437 18.03 31.14 3.24
CA LYS A 437 18.12 32.52 2.74
C LYS A 437 18.26 32.62 1.22
N SER A 438 18.25 31.50 0.51
CA SER A 438 18.38 31.45 -0.95
C SER A 438 17.51 30.35 -1.55
N SER A 439 17.09 30.54 -2.82
CA SER A 439 16.31 29.56 -3.59
C SER A 439 17.00 28.21 -3.74
N ASN A 440 18.30 28.22 -4.04
CA ASN A 440 19.06 26.98 -4.21
C ASN A 440 19.22 26.23 -2.87
N THR A 441 19.40 26.95 -1.76
CA THR A 441 19.46 26.31 -0.43
C THR A 441 18.11 25.71 -0.05
N TYR A 442 17.01 26.42 -0.31
CA TYR A 442 15.66 25.90 -0.04
C TYR A 442 15.34 24.65 -0.87
N LEU A 443 15.71 24.66 -2.15
CA LEU A 443 15.61 23.50 -3.04
C LEU A 443 16.44 22.32 -2.50
N ALA A 444 17.69 22.55 -2.09
CA ALA A 444 18.55 21.51 -1.56
C ALA A 444 17.95 20.82 -0.32
N TRP A 445 17.39 21.58 0.62
CA TRP A 445 16.71 21.00 1.79
C TRP A 445 15.47 20.20 1.41
N ASN A 446 14.70 20.66 0.43
CA ASN A 446 13.54 19.92 -0.07
C ASN A 446 13.94 18.62 -0.78
N CYS A 447 15.04 18.62 -1.53
CA CYS A 447 15.62 17.41 -2.12
C CYS A 447 16.03 16.41 -1.03
N MET A 448 16.68 16.87 0.04
CA MET A 448 17.07 16.03 1.17
C MET A 448 15.85 15.50 1.96
N PHE A 449 14.80 16.32 2.11
CA PHE A 449 13.51 15.88 2.65
C PHE A 449 12.88 14.77 1.79
N SER A 450 12.81 14.96 0.47
CA SER A 450 12.25 13.95 -0.45
C SER A 450 13.02 12.63 -0.40
N PHE A 451 14.35 12.71 -0.39
CA PHE A 451 15.23 11.56 -0.26
C PHE A 451 15.00 10.79 1.07
N SER A 452 15.03 11.51 2.20
CA SER A 452 14.89 10.90 3.54
C SER A 452 13.48 10.38 3.82
N SER A 453 12.43 11.09 3.39
CA SER A 453 11.04 10.64 3.53
C SER A 453 10.73 9.43 2.66
N THR A 454 11.30 9.33 1.45
CA THR A 454 11.13 8.13 0.61
C THR A 454 11.88 6.94 1.20
N THR A 455 13.08 7.17 1.76
CA THR A 455 13.83 6.15 2.53
C THR A 455 13.01 5.65 3.71
N MET A 456 12.41 6.57 4.48
CA MET A 456 11.55 6.27 5.62
C MET A 456 10.36 5.39 5.20
N TYR A 457 9.63 5.76 4.15
CA TYR A 457 8.50 4.95 3.68
C TYR A 457 8.92 3.56 3.23
N ALA A 458 10.01 3.43 2.47
CA ALA A 458 10.51 2.13 2.03
C ALA A 458 10.79 1.20 3.23
N VAL A 459 11.45 1.72 4.26
CA VAL A 459 11.74 0.94 5.48
C VAL A 459 10.46 0.66 6.28
N LEU A 460 9.55 1.64 6.41
CA LEU A 460 8.32 1.48 7.18
C LEU A 460 7.38 0.41 6.58
N TYR A 461 7.21 0.41 5.25
CA TYR A 461 6.41 -0.59 4.54
C TYR A 461 7.02 -2.00 4.64
N ALA A 462 8.35 -2.12 4.76
CA ALA A 462 9.02 -3.40 4.95
C ALA A 462 9.00 -3.87 6.42
N TYR A 463 9.17 -2.94 7.37
CA TYR A 463 9.20 -3.22 8.80
C TYR A 463 7.82 -3.66 9.35
N THR A 464 6.75 -2.98 8.93
CA THR A 464 5.38 -3.22 9.44
C THR A 464 4.92 -4.68 9.28
N PRO A 465 5.00 -5.33 8.11
CA PRO A 465 4.60 -6.72 7.98
C PRO A 465 5.53 -7.70 8.72
N GLU A 466 6.81 -7.37 8.91
CA GLU A 466 7.80 -8.30 9.47
C GLU A 466 7.76 -8.45 10.98
N ILE A 467 7.27 -7.44 11.70
CA ILE A 467 7.10 -7.54 13.17
C ILE A 467 5.91 -8.42 13.56
N PHE A 468 5.00 -8.67 12.63
CA PHE A 468 3.80 -9.46 12.85
C PHE A 468 3.96 -10.86 12.26
N TYR A 469 3.58 -11.86 13.05
CA TYR A 469 3.48 -13.23 12.57
C TYR A 469 2.40 -13.31 11.49
N SER A 470 2.57 -14.29 10.61
CA SER A 470 1.82 -14.44 9.36
C SER A 470 0.29 -14.34 9.52
N GLN A 471 -0.26 -14.88 10.61
CA GLN A 471 -1.71 -14.90 10.89
C GLN A 471 -2.31 -13.49 11.13
N ILE A 472 -1.66 -12.64 11.94
CA ILE A 472 -2.19 -11.30 12.28
C ILE A 472 -1.65 -10.19 11.38
N ARG A 473 -0.65 -10.49 10.55
CA ARG A 473 0.05 -9.52 9.71
C ARG A 473 -0.91 -8.67 8.86
N GLY A 474 -1.83 -9.31 8.15
CA GLY A 474 -2.79 -8.60 7.29
C GLY A 474 -3.66 -7.62 8.08
N THR A 475 -4.21 -8.06 9.21
CA THR A 475 -5.05 -7.25 10.10
C THR A 475 -4.27 -6.08 10.70
N ALA A 476 -3.05 -6.32 11.20
CA ALA A 476 -2.24 -5.29 11.83
C ALA A 476 -1.75 -4.24 10.82
N VAL A 477 -1.33 -4.67 9.62
CA VAL A 477 -1.00 -3.77 8.50
C VAL A 477 -2.23 -2.96 8.09
N GLY A 478 -3.42 -3.59 8.01
CA GLY A 478 -4.68 -2.92 7.69
C GLY A 478 -5.08 -1.86 8.72
N LEU A 479 -4.94 -2.15 10.02
CA LEU A 479 -5.18 -1.18 11.10
C LEU A 479 -4.22 0.01 11.02
N ALA A 480 -2.94 -0.25 10.78
CA ALA A 480 -1.92 0.78 10.65
C ALA A 480 -2.18 1.68 9.42
N ALA A 481 -2.47 1.09 8.26
CA ALA A 481 -2.82 1.82 7.04
C ALA A 481 -4.12 2.63 7.21
N SER A 482 -5.11 2.11 7.94
CA SER A 482 -6.35 2.84 8.25
C SER A 482 -6.07 4.07 9.11
N ALA A 483 -5.25 3.92 10.16
CA ALA A 483 -4.83 5.04 11.01
C ALA A 483 -4.09 6.12 10.20
N ASN A 484 -3.24 5.72 9.25
CA ASN A 484 -2.56 6.64 8.34
C ASN A 484 -3.54 7.46 7.49
N ARG A 485 -4.53 6.81 6.88
CA ARG A 485 -5.53 7.50 6.03
C ARG A 485 -6.44 8.42 6.85
N ILE A 486 -6.87 8.00 8.05
CA ILE A 486 -7.67 8.83 8.96
C ILE A 486 -6.89 10.07 9.38
N MET A 487 -5.65 9.89 9.84
CA MET A 487 -4.79 11.02 10.25
C MET A 487 -4.41 11.92 9.07
N GLY A 488 -4.31 11.37 7.86
CA GLY A 488 -4.13 12.14 6.62
C GLY A 488 -5.26 13.11 6.31
N VAL A 489 -6.52 12.80 6.69
CA VAL A 489 -7.66 13.73 6.55
C VAL A 489 -7.50 14.96 7.45
N PHE A 490 -6.87 14.82 8.62
CA PHE A 490 -6.62 15.94 9.52
C PHE A 490 -5.58 16.93 9.00
N SER A 491 -4.67 16.50 8.12
CA SER A 491 -3.66 17.39 7.53
C SER A 491 -4.24 18.62 6.82
N PRO A 492 -5.13 18.48 5.82
CA PRO A 492 -5.75 19.64 5.19
C PRO A 492 -6.68 20.40 6.14
N ILE A 493 -7.31 19.74 7.13
CA ILE A 493 -8.10 20.43 8.15
C ILE A 493 -7.21 21.41 8.94
N ILE A 494 -6.04 20.95 9.39
CA ILE A 494 -5.07 21.82 10.06
C ILE A 494 -4.66 22.95 9.12
N ALA A 495 -4.39 22.68 7.84
CA ALA A 495 -4.03 23.71 6.88
C ALA A 495 -5.15 24.73 6.58
N ILE A 496 -6.43 24.38 6.74
CA ILE A 496 -7.56 25.34 6.58
C ILE A 496 -7.56 26.37 7.72
N TYR A 497 -7.25 25.93 8.94
CA TYR A 497 -7.28 26.79 10.14
C TYR A 497 -5.93 27.41 10.48
N ALA A 498 -4.83 26.80 10.04
CA ALA A 498 -3.50 27.36 10.13
C ALA A 498 -3.23 28.31 8.97
N ASP A 499 -2.48 29.37 9.23
CA ASP A 499 -2.04 30.25 8.15
C ASP A 499 -0.94 29.55 7.34
N THR A 500 -1.28 29.01 6.18
CA THR A 500 -0.36 28.30 5.27
C THR A 500 0.71 29.21 4.67
N THR A 501 0.60 30.53 4.84
CA THR A 501 1.67 31.47 4.47
C THR A 501 2.81 31.47 5.50
N THR A 502 2.55 30.97 6.71
CA THR A 502 3.54 30.92 7.79
C THR A 502 4.39 29.65 7.73
N SER A 503 5.49 29.64 8.46
CA SER A 503 6.32 28.46 8.68
C SER A 503 5.70 27.45 9.65
N ALA A 504 4.57 27.76 10.30
CA ALA A 504 4.01 26.93 11.37
C ALA A 504 3.67 25.50 10.94
N PRO A 505 3.02 25.23 9.78
CA PRO A 505 2.75 23.86 9.35
C PRO A 505 4.02 23.05 9.09
N ILE A 506 5.10 23.69 8.62
CA ILE A 506 6.41 23.06 8.41
C ILE A 506 7.03 22.67 9.76
N PHE A 507 6.92 23.54 10.76
CA PHE A 507 7.39 23.24 12.12
C PHE A 507 6.60 22.10 12.77
N VAL A 508 5.28 22.09 12.63
CA VAL A 508 4.42 21.02 13.14
C VAL A 508 4.76 19.70 12.45
N SER A 509 4.87 19.69 11.12
CA SER A 509 5.26 18.49 10.36
C SER A 509 6.64 17.97 10.78
N GLY A 510 7.66 18.84 10.86
CA GLY A 510 9.00 18.47 11.30
C GLY A 510 9.02 17.90 12.72
N ALA A 511 8.28 18.51 13.66
CA ALA A 511 8.18 18.03 15.03
C ALA A 511 7.49 16.65 15.11
N LEU A 512 6.45 16.42 14.31
CA LEU A 512 5.78 15.12 14.23
C LEU A 512 6.71 14.03 13.67
N PHE A 513 7.55 14.34 12.68
CA PHE A 513 8.57 13.39 12.18
C PHE A 513 9.63 13.07 13.24
N LEU A 514 10.11 14.07 13.97
CA LEU A 514 11.05 13.85 15.08
C LEU A 514 10.41 12.98 16.18
N PHE A 515 9.16 13.27 16.52
CA PHE A 515 8.39 12.49 17.49
C PHE A 515 8.22 11.03 17.03
N ALA A 516 7.84 10.81 15.76
CA ALA A 516 7.76 9.48 15.18
C ALA A 516 9.12 8.75 15.20
N GLY A 517 10.23 9.47 14.98
CA GLY A 517 11.58 8.92 15.15
C GLY A 517 11.83 8.45 16.59
N VAL A 518 11.52 9.26 17.58
CA VAL A 518 11.65 8.84 18.99
C VAL A 518 10.76 7.63 19.29
N LEU A 519 9.53 7.59 18.76
CA LEU A 519 8.65 6.43 18.90
C LEU A 519 9.24 5.15 18.27
N SER A 520 9.97 5.26 17.16
CA SER A 520 10.61 4.10 16.52
C SER A 520 11.71 3.50 17.39
N LEU A 521 12.32 4.27 18.29
CA LEU A 521 13.22 3.75 19.32
C LEU A 521 12.51 3.01 20.44
N LEU A 522 11.18 3.10 20.57
CA LEU A 522 10.44 2.33 21.57
C LEU A 522 9.98 0.98 21.02
N LEU A 523 10.17 0.73 19.72
CA LEU A 523 9.81 -0.53 19.09
C LEU A 523 10.60 -1.70 19.70
N PRO A 524 9.93 -2.74 20.22
CA PRO A 524 10.60 -3.81 20.96
C PRO A 524 11.30 -4.83 20.04
N PHE A 525 11.01 -4.83 18.74
CA PHE A 525 11.53 -5.82 17.78
C PHE A 525 12.49 -5.19 16.77
N GLU A 526 13.59 -5.90 16.50
CA GLU A 526 14.45 -5.70 15.32
C GLU A 526 14.29 -6.96 14.44
N PRO A 527 13.57 -6.86 13.31
CA PRO A 527 13.28 -8.00 12.45
C PRO A 527 14.45 -8.43 11.55
N GLN A 528 15.55 -7.68 11.49
CA GLN A 528 16.70 -8.01 10.65
C GLN A 528 17.18 -9.47 10.85
N GLY A 529 17.23 -10.22 9.75
CA GLY A 529 17.76 -11.59 9.72
C GLY A 529 16.90 -12.64 10.45
N LYS A 530 15.67 -12.30 10.87
CA LYS A 530 14.77 -13.20 11.59
C LYS A 530 13.52 -13.47 10.75
N ALA A 531 13.26 -14.73 10.45
CA ALA A 531 12.02 -15.13 9.79
C ALA A 531 10.84 -14.96 10.76
N SER A 532 9.83 -14.21 10.32
CA SER A 532 8.55 -14.04 11.00
C SER A 532 7.61 -15.19 10.60
N TYR A 533 7.80 -16.36 11.23
CA TYR A 533 6.87 -17.48 11.14
C TYR A 533 5.61 -17.18 11.95
#